data_AF-V4T3R4-F1
#
_entry.id   AF-V4T3R4-F1
#
_cell.length_a   1.000
_cell.length_b   1.000
_cell.length_c   1.000
_cell.angle_alpha   90.00
_cell.angle_beta   90.00
_cell.angle_gamma   90.00
#
_symmetry.space_group_name_H-M   'P 1'
#
loop_
_entity.id
_entity.type
_entity.pdbx_description
1 polymer ?
#
loop_
_entity_poly.entity_id
_entity_poly.type
_entity_poly.pdbx_seq_one_letter_code
_entity_poly.pdbx_strand_id
1 'polypeptide(L)'
;NYAGDKVMLGKCEQFFLELMKVPRVESKLRVFAFRISFSMQVDDLRRNLNTINDATREVKESVKLRQIMQTILTLGNALNQGTARGSAVGFKLDSLLKLSDTRARNNKMTLMHYLCKLLAEKMPELLDFDKDLVHLEAASKIQLKALAEEMQAVSKGLEKVEQELTASENDGAISLGFQKALKNFLDTAEAEVRSLISLYSEVGRNADSLSQYFGEDPARCPFEQVTQILVVFVKLFKKSREENERQADAEKKKLEKEAMKERAAANSSVKIDIVKSQLNFQIQK
;
A
#
# COMPACT_ATOMS: atom_id res chain seq x y z
N ASN A 1 52.02 -19.75 -17.35
CA ASN A 1 52.64 -18.93 -18.43
C ASN A 1 52.90 -19.81 -19.63
N TYR A 2 52.21 -19.55 -20.75
CA TYR A 2 52.48 -20.19 -22.03
C TYR A 2 53.73 -19.56 -22.65
N ALA A 3 54.73 -20.38 -23.00
CA ALA A 3 56.04 -19.95 -23.49
C ALA A 3 56.19 -20.09 -25.03
N GLY A 4 55.17 -20.60 -25.73
CA GLY A 4 55.16 -20.71 -27.18
C GLY A 4 54.71 -19.42 -27.87
N ASP A 5 54.60 -19.46 -29.20
CA ASP A 5 54.11 -18.34 -29.99
C ASP A 5 52.63 -18.07 -29.68
N LYS A 6 52.36 -16.87 -29.13
CA LYS A 6 51.01 -16.44 -28.72
C LYS A 6 50.06 -16.29 -29.92
N VAL A 7 50.58 -16.14 -31.13
CA VAL A 7 49.78 -16.05 -32.37
C VAL A 7 49.14 -17.39 -32.72
N MET A 8 49.73 -18.51 -32.26
CA MET A 8 49.22 -19.87 -32.47
C MET A 8 48.06 -20.24 -31.54
N LEU A 9 47.78 -19.42 -30.53
CA LEU A 9 46.68 -19.64 -29.61
C LEU A 9 45.34 -19.31 -30.26
N GLY A 10 44.29 -20.02 -29.85
CA GLY A 10 42.93 -19.70 -30.26
C GLY A 10 42.48 -18.32 -29.74
N LYS A 11 41.51 -17.68 -30.39
CA LYS A 11 41.00 -16.35 -29.99
C LYS A 11 40.59 -16.27 -28.51
N CYS A 12 40.02 -17.35 -27.97
CA CYS A 12 39.63 -17.44 -26.56
C CYS A 12 40.85 -17.37 -25.62
N GLU A 13 41.90 -18.13 -25.93
CA GLU A 13 43.14 -18.15 -25.13
C GLU A 13 43.89 -16.81 -25.24
N GLN A 14 43.91 -16.20 -26.43
CA GLN A 14 44.46 -14.85 -26.62
C GLN A 14 43.71 -13.81 -25.76
N PHE A 15 42.37 -13.88 -25.70
CA PHE A 15 41.57 -13.01 -24.83
C PHE A 15 41.95 -13.19 -23.35
N PHE A 16 42.06 -14.43 -22.86
CA PHE A 16 42.47 -14.68 -21.48
C PHE A 16 43.90 -14.22 -21.19
N LEU A 17 44.83 -14.35 -22.15
CA LEU A 17 46.19 -13.81 -21.99
C LEU A 17 46.19 -12.29 -21.81
N GLU A 18 45.33 -11.56 -22.52
CA GLU A 18 45.18 -10.11 -22.31
C GLU A 18 44.51 -9.81 -20.96
N LEU A 19 43.47 -10.56 -20.61
CA LEU A 19 42.75 -10.38 -19.33
C LEU A 19 43.65 -10.62 -18.12
N MET A 20 44.54 -11.62 -18.19
CA MET A 20 45.52 -11.94 -17.14
C MET A 20 46.55 -10.83 -16.90
N LYS A 21 46.73 -9.89 -17.84
CA LYS A 21 47.60 -8.72 -17.63
C LYS A 21 46.97 -7.72 -16.66
N VAL A 22 45.64 -7.75 -16.49
CA VAL A 22 44.91 -6.84 -15.61
C VAL A 22 44.99 -7.36 -14.18
N PRO A 23 45.63 -6.62 -13.25
CA PRO A 23 45.69 -7.02 -11.85
C PRO A 23 44.28 -7.10 -11.26
N ARG A 24 44.01 -8.14 -10.45
CA ARG A 24 42.73 -8.30 -9.73
C ARG A 24 41.49 -8.13 -10.64
N VAL A 25 41.56 -8.64 -11.87
CA VAL A 25 40.53 -8.45 -12.90
C VAL A 25 39.12 -8.80 -12.42
N GLU A 26 38.97 -9.87 -11.65
CA GLU A 26 37.67 -10.26 -11.07
C GLU A 26 37.10 -9.18 -10.14
N SER A 27 37.93 -8.60 -9.26
CA SER A 27 37.54 -7.52 -8.35
C SER A 27 37.10 -6.28 -9.12
N LYS A 28 37.90 -5.89 -10.12
CA LYS A 28 37.58 -4.74 -11.00
C LYS A 28 36.28 -4.94 -11.77
N LEU A 29 36.02 -6.16 -12.26
CA LEU A 29 34.76 -6.50 -12.95
C LEU A 29 33.56 -6.43 -12.01
N ARG A 30 33.68 -6.90 -10.76
CA ARG A 30 32.62 -6.77 -9.75
C ARG A 30 32.31 -5.30 -9.43
N VAL A 31 33.35 -4.48 -9.31
CA VAL A 31 33.21 -3.02 -9.10
C VAL A 31 32.52 -2.35 -10.29
N PHE A 32 32.89 -2.71 -11.52
CA PHE A 32 32.19 -2.20 -12.70
C PHE A 32 30.73 -2.64 -12.76
N ALA A 33 30.43 -3.89 -12.44
CA ALA A 33 29.05 -4.37 -12.36
C ALA A 33 28.23 -3.56 -11.34
N PHE A 34 28.78 -3.34 -10.14
CA PHE A 34 28.14 -2.50 -9.12
C PHE A 34 27.89 -1.08 -9.65
N ARG A 35 28.91 -0.42 -10.20
CA ARG A 35 28.81 0.93 -10.77
C ARG A 35 27.71 1.02 -11.84
N ILE A 36 27.58 0.02 -12.71
CA ILE A 36 26.54 -0.01 -13.77
C ILE A 36 25.14 -0.06 -13.15
N SER A 37 24.96 -0.83 -12.08
CA SER A 37 23.66 -1.00 -11.41
C SER A 37 23.35 0.03 -10.31
N PHE A 38 24.33 0.86 -9.91
CA PHE A 38 24.26 1.69 -8.71
C PHE A 38 23.06 2.65 -8.70
N SER A 39 22.91 3.46 -9.76
CA SER A 39 21.84 4.45 -9.84
C SER A 39 20.46 3.81 -9.75
N MET A 40 20.25 2.68 -10.44
CA MET A 40 18.98 1.94 -10.36
C MET A 40 18.70 1.45 -8.93
N GLN A 41 19.70 0.85 -8.26
CA GLN A 41 19.55 0.37 -6.88
C GLN A 41 19.22 1.51 -5.92
N VAL A 42 19.91 2.65 -6.03
CA VAL A 42 19.68 3.83 -5.20
C VAL A 42 18.28 4.41 -5.44
N ASP A 43 17.85 4.52 -6.70
CA ASP A 43 16.55 5.09 -7.05
C ASP A 43 15.39 4.19 -6.62
N ASP A 44 15.52 2.88 -6.79
CA ASP A 44 14.52 1.91 -6.34
C ASP A 44 14.38 1.91 -4.81
N LEU A 45 15.50 1.90 -4.08
CA LEU A 45 15.52 2.04 -2.62
C LEU A 45 14.85 3.34 -2.18
N ARG A 46 15.25 4.47 -2.77
CA ARG A 46 14.72 5.79 -2.42
C ARG A 46 13.21 5.86 -2.67
N ARG A 47 12.72 5.31 -3.78
CA ARG A 47 11.29 5.24 -4.09
C ARG A 47 10.52 4.44 -3.05
N ASN A 48 11.02 3.26 -2.68
CA ASN A 48 10.37 2.42 -1.67
C ASN A 48 10.35 3.08 -0.30
N LEU A 49 11.47 3.69 0.10
CA LEU A 49 11.59 4.45 1.35
C LEU A 49 10.60 5.62 1.41
N ASN A 50 10.49 6.41 0.34
CA ASN A 50 9.52 7.50 0.26
C ASN A 50 8.08 7.00 0.32
N THR A 51 7.77 5.88 -0.34
CA THR A 51 6.43 5.27 -0.31
C THR A 51 6.00 4.92 1.13
N ILE A 52 6.92 4.42 1.96
CA ILE A 52 6.65 4.13 3.38
C ILE A 52 6.41 5.42 4.17
N ASN A 53 7.24 6.44 3.97
CA ASN A 53 7.09 7.74 4.63
C ASN A 53 5.76 8.42 4.25
N ASP A 54 5.41 8.42 2.97
CA ASP A 54 4.18 9.02 2.46
C ASP A 54 2.96 8.29 3.02
N ALA A 55 2.94 6.95 3.00
CA ALA A 55 1.86 6.17 3.60
C ALA A 55 1.72 6.43 5.11
N THR A 56 2.85 6.52 5.83
CA THR A 56 2.85 6.84 7.27
C THR A 56 2.26 8.22 7.55
N ARG A 57 2.66 9.23 6.76
CA ARG A 57 2.16 10.60 6.87
C ARG A 57 0.67 10.66 6.58
N GLU A 58 0.26 10.11 5.44
CA GLU A 58 -1.14 10.01 4.99
C GLU A 58 -2.07 9.45 6.06
N VAL A 59 -1.68 8.31 6.66
CA VAL A 59 -2.47 7.66 7.70
C VAL A 59 -2.59 8.52 8.96
N LYS A 60 -1.49 9.14 9.42
CA LYS A 60 -1.47 9.94 10.65
C LYS A 60 -2.20 11.28 10.47
N GLU A 61 -2.14 11.86 9.29
CA GLU A 61 -2.70 13.17 8.97
C GLU A 61 -4.16 13.11 8.50
N SER A 62 -4.64 11.97 7.99
CA SER A 62 -6.03 11.84 7.54
C SER A 62 -7.03 12.12 8.67
N VAL A 63 -7.66 13.29 8.58
CA VAL A 63 -8.74 13.70 9.50
C VAL A 63 -9.94 12.77 9.35
N LYS A 64 -10.21 12.33 8.11
CA LYS A 64 -11.34 11.46 7.81
C LYS A 64 -11.18 10.08 8.47
N LEU A 65 -10.00 9.46 8.34
CA LEU A 65 -9.71 8.19 9.00
C LEU A 65 -9.88 8.31 10.52
N ARG A 66 -9.36 9.38 11.13
CA ARG A 66 -9.51 9.63 12.57
C ARG A 66 -10.97 9.76 13.00
N GLN A 67 -11.81 10.48 12.25
CA GLN A 67 -13.24 10.60 12.55
C GLN A 67 -13.99 9.28 12.39
N ILE A 68 -13.61 8.46 11.39
CA ILE A 68 -14.16 7.11 11.23
C ILE A 68 -13.78 6.22 12.42
N MET A 69 -12.51 6.24 12.87
CA MET A 69 -12.07 5.51 14.07
C MET A 69 -12.86 5.93 15.31
N GLN A 70 -13.11 7.23 15.49
CA GLN A 70 -13.92 7.75 16.58
C GLN A 70 -15.38 7.27 16.50
N THR A 71 -15.96 7.24 15.29
CA THR A 71 -17.32 6.74 15.07
C THR A 71 -17.40 5.26 15.42
N ILE A 72 -16.42 4.46 15.02
CA ILE A 72 -16.31 3.04 15.38
C ILE A 72 -16.24 2.85 16.90
N LEU A 73 -15.43 3.65 17.59
CA LEU A 73 -15.34 3.61 19.05
C LEU A 73 -16.69 3.92 19.71
N THR A 74 -17.38 4.96 19.25
CA THR A 74 -18.71 5.33 19.76
C THR A 74 -19.74 4.21 19.55
N LEU A 75 -19.76 3.62 18.35
CA LEU A 75 -20.63 2.48 18.05
C LEU A 75 -20.30 1.27 18.92
N GLY A 76 -19.01 0.96 19.07
CA GLY A 76 -18.54 -0.13 19.93
C GLY A 76 -18.96 0.05 21.38
N ASN A 77 -18.81 1.27 21.93
CA ASN A 77 -19.22 1.59 23.30
C ASN A 77 -20.74 1.49 23.50
N ALA A 78 -21.54 1.95 22.53
CA ALA A 78 -22.99 1.82 22.58
C ALA A 78 -23.43 0.35 22.55
N LEU A 79 -22.83 -0.47 21.68
CA LEU A 79 -23.15 -1.89 21.56
C LEU A 79 -22.73 -2.71 22.79
N ASN A 80 -21.68 -2.30 23.48
CA ASN A 80 -21.12 -3.00 24.64
C ASN A 80 -21.52 -2.34 25.97
N GLN A 81 -22.53 -1.45 25.97
CA GLN A 81 -22.99 -0.78 27.18
C GLN A 81 -23.39 -1.81 28.27
N GLY A 82 -22.89 -1.61 29.49
CA GLY A 82 -23.14 -2.53 30.62
C GLY A 82 -22.27 -3.80 30.61
N THR A 83 -21.35 -3.95 29.66
CA THR A 83 -20.36 -5.05 29.65
C THR A 83 -18.98 -4.53 30.03
N ALA A 84 -18.03 -5.43 30.32
CA ALA A 84 -16.62 -5.09 30.55
C ALA A 84 -15.93 -4.43 29.34
N ARG A 85 -16.54 -4.48 28.14
CA ARG A 85 -16.04 -3.84 26.92
C ARG A 85 -16.71 -2.50 26.61
N GLY A 86 -17.62 -2.03 27.46
CA GLY A 86 -18.21 -0.70 27.37
C GLY A 86 -17.26 0.38 27.89
N SER A 87 -17.55 1.65 27.56
CA SER A 87 -16.77 2.83 28.01
C SER A 87 -15.27 2.76 27.70
N ALA A 88 -14.90 2.09 26.61
CA ALA A 88 -13.53 2.04 26.14
C ALA A 88 -13.07 3.42 25.64
N VAL A 89 -11.80 3.74 25.87
CA VAL A 89 -11.13 4.95 25.36
C VAL A 89 -10.44 4.72 24.00
N GLY A 90 -10.38 3.47 23.56
CA GLY A 90 -9.77 3.04 22.30
C GLY A 90 -9.97 1.55 22.08
N PHE A 91 -9.54 1.03 20.93
CA PHE A 91 -9.61 -0.38 20.60
C PHE A 91 -8.35 -0.82 19.85
N LYS A 92 -8.04 -2.12 19.92
CA LYS A 92 -6.91 -2.72 19.18
C LYS A 92 -7.14 -2.68 17.68
N LEU A 93 -6.09 -2.42 16.90
CA LEU A 93 -6.20 -2.16 15.45
C LEU A 93 -6.89 -3.31 14.70
N ASP A 94 -6.58 -4.57 15.05
CA ASP A 94 -7.22 -5.78 14.49
C ASP A 94 -8.75 -5.82 14.66
N SER A 95 -9.32 -5.04 15.58
CA SER A 95 -10.77 -4.96 15.79
C SER A 95 -11.50 -4.41 14.55
N LEU A 96 -10.81 -3.64 13.70
CA LEU A 96 -11.36 -3.17 12.43
C LEU A 96 -11.82 -4.30 11.51
N LEU A 97 -11.11 -5.43 11.54
CA LEU A 97 -11.42 -6.59 10.70
C LEU A 97 -12.72 -7.28 11.15
N LYS A 98 -13.08 -7.14 12.43
CA LYS A 98 -14.25 -7.79 13.05
C LYS A 98 -15.56 -7.05 12.81
N LEU A 99 -15.52 -5.84 12.24
CA LEU A 99 -16.72 -5.05 11.92
C LEU A 99 -17.60 -5.74 10.88
N SER A 100 -16.99 -6.54 10.00
CA SER A 100 -17.70 -7.32 8.99
C SER A 100 -18.31 -8.62 9.55
N ASP A 101 -17.83 -9.09 10.71
CA ASP A 101 -18.32 -10.31 11.36
C ASP A 101 -19.45 -10.02 12.36
N THR A 102 -19.45 -8.83 12.94
CA THR A 102 -20.46 -8.40 13.93
C THR A 102 -21.78 -8.12 13.22
N ARG A 103 -22.80 -8.98 13.40
CA ARG A 103 -24.10 -8.88 12.74
C ARG A 103 -25.20 -8.36 13.66
N ALA A 104 -26.16 -7.65 13.07
CA ALA A 104 -27.44 -7.34 13.70
C ALA A 104 -28.23 -8.63 13.99
N ARG A 105 -29.17 -8.56 14.94
CA ARG A 105 -30.00 -9.72 15.38
C ARG A 105 -30.76 -10.41 14.26
N ASN A 106 -31.08 -9.68 13.19
CA ASN A 106 -31.76 -10.19 12.01
C ASN A 106 -30.81 -10.82 10.97
N ASN A 107 -29.50 -10.87 11.25
CA ASN A 107 -28.41 -11.36 10.39
C ASN A 107 -28.27 -10.69 9.01
N LYS A 108 -29.10 -9.69 8.69
CA LYS A 108 -29.13 -9.03 7.37
C LYS A 108 -28.04 -7.97 7.18
N MET A 109 -27.50 -7.42 8.27
CA MET A 109 -26.59 -6.29 8.23
C MET A 109 -25.44 -6.48 9.22
N THR A 110 -24.22 -6.13 8.81
CA THR A 110 -23.03 -6.13 9.68
C THR A 110 -22.80 -4.74 10.27
N LEU A 111 -21.96 -4.63 11.29
CA LEU A 111 -21.56 -3.35 11.86
C LEU A 111 -20.84 -2.47 10.83
N MET A 112 -20.06 -3.07 9.92
CA MET A 112 -19.46 -2.34 8.79
C MET A 112 -20.53 -1.71 7.87
N HIS A 113 -21.56 -2.48 7.49
CA HIS A 113 -22.67 -1.96 6.69
C HIS A 113 -23.40 -0.81 7.40
N TYR A 114 -23.63 -0.97 8.71
CA TYR A 114 -24.27 0.07 9.52
C TYR A 114 -23.43 1.33 9.59
N LEU A 115 -22.11 1.20 9.81
CA LEU A 115 -21.16 2.31 9.78
C LEU A 115 -21.26 3.05 8.43
N CYS A 116 -21.17 2.34 7.30
CA CYS A 116 -21.26 2.97 5.98
C CYS A 116 -22.58 3.73 5.78
N LYS A 117 -23.73 3.19 6.23
CA LYS A 117 -25.02 3.90 6.17
C LYS A 117 -25.02 5.15 7.05
N LEU A 118 -24.56 5.03 8.29
CA LEU A 118 -24.50 6.14 9.24
C LEU A 118 -23.63 7.28 8.69
N LEU A 119 -22.46 6.95 8.12
CA LEU A 119 -21.58 7.92 7.49
C LEU A 119 -22.25 8.57 6.28
N ALA A 120 -22.90 7.79 5.40
CA ALA A 120 -23.60 8.36 4.26
C ALA A 120 -24.73 9.33 4.64
N GLU A 121 -25.42 9.08 5.75
CA GLU A 121 -26.52 9.93 6.23
C GLU A 121 -26.05 11.16 7.01
N LYS A 122 -24.95 11.06 7.76
CA LYS A 122 -24.56 12.08 8.74
C LYS A 122 -23.26 12.81 8.41
N MET A 123 -22.32 12.13 7.74
CA MET A 123 -20.95 12.61 7.48
C MET A 123 -20.46 12.10 6.11
N PRO A 124 -21.16 12.42 5.00
CA PRO A 124 -20.86 11.87 3.68
C PRO A 124 -19.45 12.22 3.18
N GLU A 125 -18.86 13.31 3.67
CA GLU A 125 -17.49 13.73 3.40
C GLU A 125 -16.42 12.73 3.86
N LEU A 126 -16.79 11.77 4.71
CA LEU A 126 -15.89 10.71 5.19
C LEU A 126 -15.89 9.49 4.29
N LEU A 127 -16.86 9.36 3.38
CA LEU A 127 -17.00 8.16 2.56
C LEU A 127 -15.82 7.93 1.61
N ASP A 128 -15.05 8.96 1.27
CA ASP A 128 -13.89 8.88 0.40
C ASP A 128 -12.56 9.08 1.14
N PHE A 129 -12.51 8.74 2.44
CA PHE A 129 -11.28 8.78 3.24
C PHE A 129 -10.12 7.97 2.63
N ASP A 130 -10.43 6.96 1.82
CA ASP A 130 -9.43 6.16 1.12
C ASP A 130 -8.60 6.97 0.12
N LYS A 131 -9.12 8.11 -0.35
CA LYS A 131 -8.37 9.05 -1.21
C LYS A 131 -7.25 9.77 -0.46
N ASP A 132 -7.32 9.83 0.87
CA ASP A 132 -6.25 10.39 1.69
C ASP A 132 -5.07 9.39 1.81
N LEU A 133 -5.25 8.12 1.40
CA LEU A 133 -4.34 7.00 1.68
C LEU A 133 -3.73 6.41 0.40
N VAL A 134 -3.23 7.29 -0.48
CA VAL A 134 -2.79 6.96 -1.84
C VAL A 134 -1.66 5.92 -1.87
N HIS A 135 -0.71 6.01 -0.95
CA HIS A 135 0.46 5.14 -0.92
C HIS A 135 0.26 3.87 -0.10
N LEU A 136 -0.85 3.74 0.62
CA LEU A 136 -1.07 2.65 1.59
C LEU A 136 -0.98 1.25 0.95
N GLU A 137 -1.64 1.01 -0.19
CA GLU A 137 -1.61 -0.30 -0.87
C GLU A 137 -0.20 -0.63 -1.39
N ALA A 138 0.53 0.36 -1.91
CA ALA A 138 1.91 0.17 -2.38
C ALA A 138 2.85 -0.14 -1.20
N ALA A 139 2.74 0.64 -0.12
CA ALA A 139 3.54 0.46 1.09
C ALA A 139 3.32 -0.91 1.74
N SER A 140 2.09 -1.43 1.73
CA SER A 140 1.78 -2.76 2.29
C SER A 140 2.50 -3.93 1.61
N LYS A 141 3.06 -3.71 0.41
CA LYS A 141 3.78 -4.73 -0.36
C LYS A 141 5.29 -4.68 -0.14
N ILE A 142 5.78 -3.65 0.54
CA ILE A 142 7.21 -3.45 0.80
C ILE A 142 7.56 -4.18 2.10
N GLN A 143 8.67 -4.92 2.07
CA GLN A 143 9.19 -5.65 3.23
C GLN A 143 10.39 -4.89 3.80
N LEU A 144 10.32 -4.46 5.07
CA LEU A 144 11.41 -3.70 5.71
C LEU A 144 12.72 -4.50 5.75
N LYS A 145 12.64 -5.82 5.89
CA LYS A 145 13.80 -6.71 5.84
C LYS A 145 14.49 -6.68 4.48
N ALA A 146 13.72 -6.71 3.38
CA ALA A 146 14.29 -6.66 2.04
C ALA A 146 14.98 -5.30 1.79
N LEU A 147 14.38 -4.20 2.26
CA LEU A 147 15.02 -2.89 2.21
C LEU A 147 16.32 -2.81 3.01
N ALA A 148 16.38 -3.46 4.16
CA ALA A 148 17.61 -3.54 4.96
C ALA A 148 18.73 -4.28 4.20
N GLU A 149 18.39 -5.38 3.52
CA GLU A 149 19.32 -6.17 2.71
C GLU A 149 19.82 -5.36 1.49
N GLU A 150 18.92 -4.66 0.80
CA GLU A 150 19.24 -3.77 -0.33
C GLU A 150 20.14 -2.60 0.12
N MET A 151 19.81 -1.92 1.23
CA MET A 151 20.63 -0.84 1.79
C MET A 151 22.03 -1.35 2.16
N GLN A 152 22.11 -2.54 2.76
CA GLN A 152 23.40 -3.16 3.09
C GLN A 152 24.20 -3.49 1.82
N ALA A 153 23.54 -3.98 0.76
CA ALA A 153 24.18 -4.29 -0.50
C ALA A 153 24.79 -3.03 -1.16
N VAL A 154 24.07 -1.90 -1.14
CA VAL A 154 24.57 -0.62 -1.66
C VAL A 154 25.77 -0.13 -0.85
N SER A 155 25.68 -0.12 0.48
CA SER A 155 26.79 0.33 1.34
C SER A 155 28.04 -0.53 1.18
N LYS A 156 27.90 -1.86 1.18
CA LYS A 156 29.02 -2.80 0.96
C LYS A 156 29.57 -2.72 -0.46
N GLY A 157 28.71 -2.43 -1.44
CA GLY A 157 29.12 -2.22 -2.82
C GLY A 157 30.05 -1.00 -2.94
N LEU A 158 29.67 0.12 -2.32
CA LEU A 158 30.48 1.32 -2.29
C LEU A 158 31.82 1.11 -1.56
N GLU A 159 31.80 0.45 -0.40
CA GLU A 159 33.02 0.08 0.34
C GLU A 159 34.00 -0.73 -0.52
N LYS A 160 33.51 -1.68 -1.32
CA LYS A 160 34.34 -2.46 -2.25
C LYS A 160 34.93 -1.62 -3.39
N VAL A 161 34.22 -0.58 -3.83
CA VAL A 161 34.73 0.37 -4.84
C VAL A 161 35.91 1.14 -4.27
N GLU A 162 35.78 1.66 -3.04
CA GLU A 162 36.85 2.37 -2.33
C GLU A 162 38.06 1.46 -2.11
N GLN A 163 37.85 0.25 -1.60
CA GLN A 163 38.91 -0.73 -1.37
C GLN A 163 39.68 -1.10 -2.65
N GLU A 164 38.99 -1.36 -3.76
CA GLU A 164 39.66 -1.69 -5.02
C GLU A 164 40.33 -0.47 -5.65
N LEU A 165 39.78 0.75 -5.47
CA LEU A 165 40.45 1.97 -5.89
C LEU A 165 41.81 2.12 -5.19
N THR A 166 41.85 1.99 -3.86
CA THR A 166 43.09 2.02 -3.08
C THR A 166 44.04 0.90 -3.48
N ALA A 167 43.55 -0.34 -3.60
CA ALA A 167 44.39 -1.47 -4.01
C ALA A 167 44.99 -1.28 -5.42
N SER A 168 44.32 -0.52 -6.29
CA SER A 168 44.76 -0.28 -7.66
C SER A 168 45.85 0.76 -7.83
N GLU A 169 46.22 1.52 -6.79
CA GLU A 169 47.22 2.59 -6.87
C GLU A 169 48.58 2.09 -7.39
N ASN A 170 48.95 0.85 -7.05
CA ASN A 170 50.22 0.24 -7.41
C ASN A 170 50.18 -0.63 -8.69
N ASP A 171 49.06 -0.65 -9.42
CA ASP A 171 48.90 -1.47 -10.64
C ASP A 171 49.66 -0.90 -11.86
N GLY A 172 50.21 0.31 -11.76
CA GLY A 172 50.85 1.01 -12.87
C GLY A 172 49.87 1.50 -13.93
N ALA A 173 50.38 1.76 -15.15
CA ALA A 173 49.66 2.48 -16.19
C ALA A 173 48.35 1.81 -16.65
N ILE A 174 48.26 0.47 -16.55
CA ILE A 174 47.10 -0.31 -17.00
C ILE A 174 45.81 0.05 -16.26
N SER A 175 45.91 0.52 -14.99
CA SER A 175 44.77 0.85 -14.14
C SER A 175 44.45 2.35 -14.08
N LEU A 176 45.18 3.23 -14.77
CA LEU A 176 44.94 4.69 -14.70
C LEU A 176 43.52 5.08 -15.15
N GLY A 177 43.03 4.48 -16.22
CA GLY A 177 41.66 4.70 -16.70
C GLY A 177 40.60 4.22 -15.71
N PHE A 178 40.84 3.06 -15.08
CA PHE A 178 40.00 2.51 -14.02
C PHE A 178 39.94 3.46 -12.81
N GLN A 179 41.10 3.88 -12.30
CA GLN A 179 41.21 4.78 -11.16
C GLN A 179 40.47 6.10 -11.41
N LYS A 180 40.66 6.71 -12.59
CA LYS A 180 39.96 7.95 -12.96
C LYS A 180 38.45 7.75 -13.01
N ALA A 181 37.98 6.66 -13.60
CA ALA A 181 36.55 6.36 -13.70
C ALA A 181 35.90 6.13 -12.32
N LEU A 182 36.62 5.51 -11.38
CA LEU A 182 36.11 5.29 -10.02
C LEU A 182 36.12 6.56 -9.17
N LYS A 183 37.18 7.38 -9.24
CA LYS A 183 37.22 8.68 -8.53
C LYS A 183 36.02 9.55 -8.91
N ASN A 184 35.79 9.73 -10.21
CA ASN A 184 34.64 10.48 -10.72
C ASN A 184 33.29 9.90 -10.28
N PHE A 185 33.21 8.59 -10.07
CA PHE A 185 31.99 7.94 -9.59
C PHE A 185 31.78 8.15 -8.08
N LEU A 186 32.86 8.02 -7.29
CA LEU A 186 32.81 8.22 -5.84
C LEU A 186 32.44 9.66 -5.47
N ASP A 187 32.88 10.65 -6.26
CA ASP A 187 32.55 12.07 -6.08
C ASP A 187 31.04 12.33 -5.89
N THR A 188 30.17 11.53 -6.51
CA THR A 188 28.71 11.63 -6.36
C THR A 188 28.11 10.49 -5.54
N ALA A 189 28.62 9.27 -5.70
CA ALA A 189 28.03 8.08 -5.08
C ALA A 189 28.08 8.12 -3.55
N GLU A 190 29.14 8.66 -2.95
CA GLU A 190 29.26 8.79 -1.49
C GLU A 190 28.17 9.70 -0.90
N ALA A 191 27.89 10.82 -1.58
CA ALA A 191 26.85 11.75 -1.16
C ALA A 191 25.46 11.13 -1.27
N GLU A 192 25.20 10.38 -2.35
CA GLU A 192 23.93 9.67 -2.55
C GLU A 192 23.70 8.60 -1.49
N VAL A 193 24.70 7.77 -1.19
CA VAL A 193 24.61 6.73 -0.15
C VAL A 193 24.43 7.34 1.23
N ARG A 194 25.15 8.43 1.55
CA ARG A 194 24.97 9.14 2.83
C ARG A 194 23.55 9.68 2.99
N SER A 195 23.00 10.29 1.93
CA SER A 195 21.60 10.74 1.91
C SER A 195 20.63 9.58 2.09
N LEU A 196 20.87 8.46 1.42
CA LEU A 196 20.04 7.26 1.51
C LEU A 196 20.05 6.63 2.91
N ILE A 197 21.20 6.58 3.59
CA ILE A 197 21.32 6.11 4.98
C ILE A 197 20.49 6.98 5.93
N SER A 198 20.54 8.31 5.75
CA SER A 198 19.74 9.24 6.54
C SER A 198 18.24 8.99 6.35
N LEU A 199 17.80 8.87 5.09
CA LEU A 199 16.41 8.57 4.74
C LEU A 199 15.96 7.22 5.30
N TYR A 200 16.76 6.16 5.12
CA TYR A 200 16.48 4.83 5.67
C TYR A 200 16.27 4.86 7.19
N SER A 201 17.14 5.57 7.90
CA SER A 201 17.06 5.71 9.36
C SER A 201 15.80 6.47 9.81
N GLU A 202 15.40 7.50 9.05
CA GLU A 202 14.16 8.24 9.29
C GLU A 202 12.92 7.38 9.04
N VAL A 203 12.89 6.68 7.91
CA VAL A 203 11.80 5.78 7.53
C VAL A 203 11.58 4.69 8.57
N GLY A 204 12.66 4.10 9.11
CA GLY A 204 12.56 3.12 10.20
C GLY A 204 11.85 3.70 11.43
N ARG A 205 12.21 4.91 11.85
CA ARG A 205 11.53 5.59 12.98
C ARG A 205 10.07 5.92 12.65
N ASN A 206 9.79 6.36 11.43
CA ASN A 206 8.43 6.70 11.00
C ASN A 206 7.53 5.45 10.98
N ALA A 207 8.05 4.32 10.47
CA ALA A 207 7.39 3.03 10.47
C ALA A 207 7.03 2.55 11.89
N ASP A 208 7.97 2.64 12.84
CA ASP A 208 7.70 2.34 14.25
C ASP A 208 6.66 3.30 14.85
N SER A 209 6.76 4.59 14.52
CA SER A 209 5.82 5.61 15.00
C SER A 209 4.39 5.37 14.52
N LEU A 210 4.20 4.71 13.37
CA LEU A 210 2.87 4.38 12.87
C LEU A 210 2.20 3.31 13.73
N SER A 211 2.95 2.29 14.14
CA SER A 211 2.45 1.24 15.05
C SER A 211 2.09 1.84 16.41
N GLN A 212 2.96 2.71 16.93
CA GLN A 212 2.72 3.43 18.19
C GLN A 212 1.51 4.37 18.11
N TYR A 213 1.27 5.00 16.96
CA TYR A 213 0.11 5.87 16.74
C TYR A 213 -1.22 5.13 16.96
N PHE A 214 -1.29 3.84 16.60
CA PHE A 214 -2.45 2.99 16.86
C PHE A 214 -2.43 2.28 18.22
N GLY A 215 -1.47 2.60 19.10
CA GLY A 215 -1.33 1.95 20.41
C GLY A 215 -0.86 0.50 20.33
N GLU A 216 -0.16 0.15 19.25
CA GLU A 216 0.47 -1.15 19.05
C GLU A 216 1.98 -1.10 19.34
N ASP A 217 2.53 -2.25 19.68
CA ASP A 217 3.98 -2.44 19.88
C ASP A 217 4.63 -2.78 18.53
N PRO A 218 5.58 -1.97 18.01
CA PRO A 218 6.25 -2.24 16.74
C PRO A 218 6.91 -3.62 16.65
N ALA A 219 7.34 -4.19 17.79
CA ALA A 219 7.93 -5.53 17.82
C ALA A 219 6.89 -6.65 17.61
N ARG A 220 5.61 -6.38 17.88
CA ARG A 220 4.51 -7.36 17.82
C ARG A 220 3.56 -7.11 16.65
N CYS A 221 3.40 -5.86 16.25
CA CYS A 221 2.58 -5.41 15.13
C CYS A 221 3.43 -4.42 14.32
N PRO A 222 4.35 -4.92 13.48
CA PRO A 222 5.22 -4.08 12.68
C PRO A 222 4.45 -3.34 11.59
N PHE A 223 5.13 -2.41 10.93
CA PHE A 223 4.58 -1.57 9.86
C PHE A 223 3.81 -2.37 8.80
N GLU A 224 4.33 -3.51 8.35
CA GLU A 224 3.70 -4.37 7.36
C GLU A 224 2.35 -4.89 7.85
N GLN A 225 2.25 -5.25 9.12
CA GLN A 225 0.99 -5.72 9.71
C GLN A 225 -0.02 -4.57 9.84
N VAL A 226 0.42 -3.40 10.33
CA VAL A 226 -0.43 -2.20 10.44
C VAL A 226 -1.01 -1.79 9.09
N THR A 227 -0.15 -1.67 8.08
CA THR A 227 -0.57 -1.30 6.73
C THR A 227 -1.49 -2.36 6.11
N GLN A 228 -1.21 -3.65 6.32
CA GLN A 228 -2.07 -4.74 5.85
C GLN A 228 -3.47 -4.69 6.48
N ILE A 229 -3.58 -4.41 7.79
CA ILE A 229 -4.87 -4.28 8.47
C ILE A 229 -5.67 -3.11 7.87
N LEU A 230 -5.02 -1.96 7.67
CA LEU A 230 -5.65 -0.77 7.09
C LEU A 230 -6.10 -1.02 5.64
N VAL A 231 -5.29 -1.69 4.83
CA VAL A 231 -5.66 -2.09 3.45
C VAL A 231 -6.90 -2.96 3.46
N VAL A 232 -6.95 -3.96 4.33
CA VAL A 232 -8.13 -4.85 4.43
C VAL A 232 -9.34 -4.08 4.93
N PHE A 233 -9.19 -3.21 5.92
CA PHE A 233 -10.25 -2.34 6.40
C PHE A 233 -10.84 -1.47 5.28
N VAL A 234 -10.01 -0.80 4.48
CA VAL A 234 -10.45 0.01 3.33
C VAL A 234 -11.22 -0.85 2.32
N LYS A 235 -10.72 -2.05 2.01
CA LYS A 235 -11.40 -2.99 1.09
C LYS A 235 -12.76 -3.43 1.62
N LEU A 236 -12.84 -3.79 2.91
CA LEU A 236 -14.10 -4.17 3.56
C LEU A 236 -15.10 -3.01 3.59
N PHE A 237 -14.64 -1.81 3.92
CA PHE A 237 -15.47 -0.61 3.92
C PHE A 237 -16.08 -0.32 2.54
N LYS A 238 -15.25 -0.30 1.49
CA LYS A 238 -15.71 -0.07 0.11
C LYS A 238 -16.73 -1.11 -0.31
N LYS A 239 -16.45 -2.39 -0.06
CA LYS A 239 -17.36 -3.49 -0.36
C LYS A 239 -18.71 -3.33 0.33
N SER A 240 -18.73 -3.06 1.64
CA SER A 240 -19.98 -2.85 2.39
C SER A 240 -20.75 -1.61 1.93
N ARG A 241 -20.06 -0.55 1.51
CA ARG A 241 -20.70 0.63 0.92
C ARG A 241 -21.39 0.31 -0.41
N GLU A 242 -20.68 -0.37 -1.32
CA GLU A 242 -21.26 -0.80 -2.60
C GLU A 242 -22.44 -1.76 -2.42
N GLU A 243 -22.35 -2.68 -1.45
CA GLU A 243 -23.45 -3.59 -1.10
C GLU A 243 -24.67 -2.83 -0.56
N ASN A 244 -24.47 -1.79 0.25
CA ASN A 244 -25.55 -0.92 0.74
C ASN A 244 -26.22 -0.15 -0.40
N GLU A 245 -25.45 0.46 -1.30
CA GLU A 245 -25.96 1.20 -2.47
C GLU A 245 -26.80 0.27 -3.36
N ARG A 246 -26.29 -0.92 -3.64
CA ARG A 246 -26.99 -1.93 -4.46
C ARG A 246 -28.29 -2.40 -3.81
N GLN A 247 -28.33 -2.52 -2.49
CA GLN A 247 -29.56 -2.86 -1.75
C GLN A 247 -30.58 -1.71 -1.79
N ALA A 248 -30.14 -0.47 -1.59
CA ALA A 248 -31.02 0.70 -1.64
C ALA A 248 -31.65 0.88 -3.04
N ASP A 249 -30.86 0.71 -4.10
CA ASP A 249 -31.34 0.74 -5.48
C ASP A 249 -32.36 -0.37 -5.79
N ALA A 250 -32.11 -1.57 -5.29
CA ALA A 250 -33.03 -2.70 -5.45
C ALA A 250 -34.36 -2.47 -4.72
N GLU A 251 -34.31 -1.92 -3.51
CA GLU A 251 -35.49 -1.58 -2.72
C GLU A 251 -36.30 -0.45 -3.37
N LYS A 252 -35.64 0.60 -3.85
CA LYS A 252 -36.28 1.68 -4.61
C LYS A 252 -36.99 1.16 -5.86
N LYS A 253 -36.32 0.33 -6.66
CA LYS A 253 -36.91 -0.30 -7.86
C LYS A 253 -38.10 -1.21 -7.52
N LYS A 254 -38.06 -1.89 -6.38
CA LYS A 254 -39.17 -2.74 -5.91
C LYS A 254 -40.38 -1.88 -5.54
N LEU A 255 -40.18 -0.82 -4.75
CA LEU A 255 -41.22 0.12 -4.35
C LEU A 255 -41.85 0.83 -5.56
N GLU A 256 -41.04 1.24 -6.55
CA GLU A 256 -41.53 1.83 -7.80
C GLU A 256 -42.40 0.84 -8.59
N LYS A 257 -42.00 -0.43 -8.69
CA LYS A 257 -42.80 -1.48 -9.35
C LYS A 257 -44.12 -1.77 -8.60
N GLU A 258 -44.09 -1.78 -7.27
CA GLU A 258 -45.29 -1.97 -6.44
C GLU A 258 -46.25 -0.79 -6.60
N ALA A 259 -45.76 0.44 -6.53
CA ALA A 259 -46.55 1.65 -6.76
C ALA A 259 -47.15 1.71 -8.19
N MET A 260 -46.41 1.26 -9.21
CA MET A 260 -46.93 1.16 -10.58
C MET A 260 -48.05 0.12 -10.69
N LYS A 261 -47.91 -1.04 -10.03
CA LYS A 261 -48.95 -2.08 -10.00
C LYS A 261 -50.20 -1.60 -9.26
N GLU A 262 -50.05 -0.92 -8.14
CA GLU A 262 -51.18 -0.35 -7.38
C GLU A 262 -51.92 0.72 -8.18
N ARG A 263 -51.19 1.63 -8.86
CA ARG A 263 -51.79 2.62 -9.76
C ARG A 263 -52.53 1.98 -10.94
N ALA A 264 -51.96 0.92 -11.52
CA ALA A 264 -52.61 0.18 -12.61
C ALA A 264 -53.89 -0.52 -12.12
N ALA A 265 -53.86 -1.14 -10.94
CA ALA A 265 -55.01 -1.78 -10.32
C ALA A 265 -56.12 -0.75 -10.00
N ALA A 266 -55.78 0.39 -9.39
CA ALA A 266 -56.72 1.46 -9.10
C ALA A 266 -57.37 2.07 -10.36
N ASN A 267 -56.59 2.27 -11.43
CA ASN A 267 -57.14 2.75 -12.71
C ASN A 267 -58.08 1.72 -13.37
N SER A 268 -57.82 0.43 -13.19
CA SER A 268 -58.69 -0.63 -13.71
C SER A 268 -60.01 -0.74 -12.93
N SER A 269 -60.00 -0.58 -11.61
CA SER A 269 -61.23 -0.59 -10.80
C SER A 269 -62.12 0.61 -11.10
N VAL A 270 -61.53 1.81 -11.24
CA VAL A 270 -62.28 3.03 -11.62
C VAL A 270 -62.96 2.86 -12.99
N LYS A 271 -62.27 2.27 -13.97
CA LYS A 271 -62.88 1.97 -15.28
C LYS A 271 -64.04 0.99 -15.17
N ILE A 272 -63.92 -0.06 -14.35
CA ILE A 272 -64.98 -1.04 -14.14
C ILE A 272 -66.22 -0.38 -13.50
N ASP A 273 -66.02 0.50 -12.52
CA ASP A 273 -67.12 1.19 -11.84
C ASP A 273 -67.83 2.21 -12.76
N ILE A 274 -67.08 2.90 -13.63
CA ILE A 274 -67.64 3.75 -14.69
C ILE A 274 -68.48 2.91 -15.66
N VAL A 275 -67.98 1.74 -16.10
CA VAL A 275 -68.73 0.87 -17.02
C VAL A 275 -70.00 0.30 -16.35
N LYS A 276 -69.92 -0.11 -15.08
CA LYS A 276 -71.09 -0.61 -14.33
C LYS A 276 -72.16 0.47 -14.13
N SER A 277 -71.75 1.69 -13.79
CA SER A 277 -72.68 2.81 -13.63
C SER A 277 -73.36 3.19 -14.95
N GLN A 278 -72.63 3.18 -16.06
CA GLN A 278 -73.20 3.39 -17.40
C GLN A 278 -74.20 2.28 -17.80
N LEU A 279 -73.89 1.01 -17.50
CA LEU A 279 -74.79 -0.11 -17.77
C LEU A 279 -76.09 -0.01 -16.95
N ASN A 280 -75.98 0.28 -15.64
CA ASN A 280 -77.15 0.43 -14.77
C ASN A 280 -78.07 1.58 -15.23
N PHE A 281 -77.50 2.68 -15.74
CA PHE A 281 -78.28 3.79 -16.28
C PHE A 281 -79.04 3.42 -17.56
N GLN A 282 -78.51 2.51 -18.37
CA GLN A 282 -79.18 2.01 -19.58
C GLN A 282 -80.30 1.00 -19.28
N ILE A 283 -80.23 0.26 -18.16
CA ILE A 283 -81.24 -0.74 -17.77
C ILE A 283 -82.46 -0.09 -17.09
N GLN A 284 -82.33 1.14 -16.57
CA GLN A 284 -83.42 1.87 -15.89
C GLN A 284 -84.25 2.79 -16.80
N LYS A 285 -84.00 2.80 -18.11
CA LYS A 285 -84.82 3.49 -19.13
C LYS A 285 -85.54 2.48 -20.00
#